data_AF-A0A5Q4SQ92-F1
#
_entry.id   AF-A0A5Q4SQ92-F1
#
_cell.length_a   1.000
_cell.length_b   1.000
_cell.length_c   1.000
_cell.angle_alpha   90.00
_cell.angle_beta   90.00
_cell.angle_gamma   90.00
#
_symmetry.space_group_name_H-M   'P 1'
#
loop_
_entity.id
_entity.type
_entity.pdbx_description
1 polymer ?
#
loop_
_entity_poly.entity_id
_entity_poly.type
_entity_poly.pdbx_seq_one_letter_code
_entity_poly.pdbx_strand_id
1 'polypeptide(L)'
;MLPENIPTVTVTARYMTPDGRPMSGTVEFRPPALLTHAEEDLFLGGPTRTTLDAEGRISVVLPATDDPGWNPAVWTYTVTEKLAGLARGGRTYQIALTTALPAVDLADIAPADPAAPQYVAVPGPPGPAGELGPQGPTGPAGAVHSVNGHTEADIVLGAADVSALAAASAGAPGGVATLGANGLVPAAQLPAGGGAVASVNGQTGAVLLTANDLGALTRAAGDARYLALDGAPVTSVNGLTGEVTLTASDVAAVPVGQGVLLTGDQQIDGAKAFVVPPSTTAAPTADDHLARRGYVDAVSSAGTWSPSSMGFSGWAFDPAAAAAPTPQYCISGWVYLIGIPLHAPTTVKNLVFYVPGYVGGTLSTTSSYAGLYTDAGARVGLTAGLSTLIPKTEGTTVVCPLSVPYAAKAGNYWIGLVVNGPSPNTNGPAFSRGAHVGEAPGGSARMPGAFIRHGRLSTTGQTSLPTSFPIGNVVADSNAIWAALS
;
A
#
# COMPACT_ATOMS: atom_id res chain seq x y z
N MET A 1 37.91 11.25 -20.27
CA MET A 1 38.75 10.07 -20.51
C MET A 1 38.89 9.37 -19.17
N LEU A 2 38.65 8.07 -19.09
CA LEU A 2 38.89 7.31 -17.86
C LEU A 2 40.41 7.16 -17.63
N PRO A 3 40.88 7.11 -16.37
CA PRO A 3 42.26 6.74 -16.06
C PRO A 3 42.67 5.42 -16.72
N GLU A 4 43.90 5.32 -17.22
CA GLU A 4 44.38 4.16 -17.99
C GLU A 4 44.44 2.87 -17.16
N ASN A 5 44.53 3.00 -15.83
CA ASN A 5 44.61 1.88 -14.90
C ASN A 5 43.25 1.23 -14.60
N ILE A 6 42.13 1.88 -14.94
CA ILE A 6 40.80 1.30 -14.74
C ILE A 6 40.51 0.36 -15.91
N PRO A 7 40.36 -0.96 -15.67
CA PRO A 7 39.99 -1.91 -16.72
C PRO A 7 38.64 -1.56 -17.33
N THR A 8 38.56 -1.74 -18.65
CA THR A 8 37.34 -1.45 -19.41
C THR A 8 36.93 -2.65 -20.26
N VAL A 9 35.64 -2.71 -20.55
CA VAL A 9 35.01 -3.70 -21.42
C VAL A 9 34.37 -2.98 -22.59
N THR A 10 34.61 -3.47 -23.80
CA THR A 10 33.91 -3.00 -25.01
C THR A 10 32.57 -3.74 -25.13
N VAL A 11 31.48 -2.99 -25.11
CA VAL A 11 30.12 -3.51 -25.28
C VAL A 11 29.63 -3.18 -26.69
N THR A 12 29.26 -4.22 -27.45
CA THR A 12 28.62 -4.08 -28.77
C THR A 12 27.16 -4.50 -28.72
N ALA A 13 26.35 -4.01 -29.65
CA ALA A 13 25.02 -4.58 -29.91
C ALA A 13 24.59 -4.25 -31.35
N ARG A 14 23.64 -5.01 -31.88
CA ARG A 14 23.00 -4.73 -33.17
C ARG A 14 21.50 -4.95 -33.09
N TYR A 15 20.72 -3.93 -33.44
CA TYR A 15 19.27 -3.96 -33.39
C TYR A 15 18.67 -3.94 -34.79
N MET A 16 17.86 -4.97 -35.10
CA MET A 16 17.20 -5.12 -36.38
C MET A 16 15.72 -5.44 -36.18
N THR A 17 14.88 -4.89 -37.04
CA THR A 17 13.49 -5.34 -37.20
C THR A 17 13.42 -6.75 -37.78
N PRO A 18 12.32 -7.52 -37.57
CA PRO A 18 12.17 -8.87 -38.13
C PRO A 18 12.28 -8.94 -39.67
N ASP A 19 12.01 -7.84 -40.39
CA ASP A 19 12.16 -7.72 -41.84
C ASP A 19 13.57 -7.29 -42.27
N GLY A 20 14.54 -7.25 -41.34
CA GLY A 20 15.96 -7.05 -41.64
C GLY A 20 16.41 -5.60 -41.78
N ARG A 21 15.58 -4.61 -41.40
CA ARG A 21 15.98 -3.19 -41.38
C ARG A 21 16.68 -2.84 -40.05
N PRO A 22 17.73 -1.99 -40.09
CA PRO A 22 18.30 -1.39 -38.89
C PRO A 22 17.26 -0.62 -38.08
N MET A 23 17.27 -0.80 -36.75
CA MET A 23 16.48 0.03 -35.85
C MET A 23 17.21 1.35 -35.55
N SER A 24 16.46 2.36 -35.09
CA SER A 24 17.01 3.60 -34.56
C SER A 24 16.65 3.78 -33.09
N GLY A 25 17.45 4.54 -32.35
CA GLY A 25 17.22 4.76 -30.92
C GLY A 25 18.52 4.96 -30.16
N THR A 26 18.44 4.80 -28.84
CA THR A 26 19.60 4.94 -27.95
C THR A 26 19.61 3.86 -26.88
N VAL A 27 20.81 3.47 -26.47
CA VAL A 27 21.04 2.60 -25.32
C VAL A 27 21.75 3.40 -24.24
N GLU A 28 21.24 3.34 -23.02
CA GLU A 28 21.80 3.99 -21.84
C GLU A 28 22.36 2.94 -20.87
N PHE A 29 23.60 3.14 -20.41
CA PHE A 29 24.28 2.32 -19.40
C PHE A 29 24.48 3.16 -18.16
N ARG A 30 23.79 2.81 -17.07
CA ARG A 30 23.80 3.60 -15.83
C ARG A 30 24.46 2.81 -14.69
N PRO A 31 25.58 3.28 -14.12
CA PRO A 31 26.10 2.74 -12.87
C PRO A 31 25.18 3.14 -11.70
N PRO A 32 25.36 2.56 -10.50
CA PRO A 32 24.75 3.06 -9.27
C PRO A 32 24.98 4.56 -9.07
N ALA A 33 24.17 5.20 -8.22
CA ALA A 33 24.05 6.66 -8.14
C ALA A 33 25.39 7.43 -8.08
N LEU A 34 26.39 6.88 -7.38
CA LEU A 34 27.76 7.37 -7.39
C LEU A 34 28.71 6.23 -7.01
N LEU A 35 29.71 5.96 -7.85
CA LEU A 35 30.79 5.02 -7.60
C LEU A 35 32.05 5.80 -7.23
N THR A 36 32.85 5.26 -6.31
CA THR A 36 34.17 5.80 -5.98
C THR A 36 35.24 4.75 -6.24
N HIS A 37 36.34 5.14 -6.87
CA HIS A 37 37.54 4.32 -7.02
C HIS A 37 38.66 4.88 -6.14
N ALA A 38 38.98 4.20 -5.04
CA ALA A 38 39.86 4.74 -4.01
C ALA A 38 41.34 4.86 -4.47
N GLU A 39 41.79 3.96 -5.34
CA GLU A 39 43.19 3.94 -5.80
C GLU A 39 43.45 4.95 -6.94
N GLU A 40 42.38 5.40 -7.60
CA GLU A 40 42.46 6.32 -8.74
C GLU A 40 41.87 7.71 -8.40
N ASP A 41 41.53 7.95 -7.13
CA ASP A 41 40.89 9.17 -6.63
C ASP A 41 39.69 9.64 -7.50
N LEU A 42 38.88 8.68 -7.99
CA LEU A 42 37.85 8.92 -9.00
C LEU A 42 36.43 8.78 -8.44
N PHE A 43 35.56 9.73 -8.77
CA PHE A 43 34.10 9.60 -8.65
C PHE A 43 33.48 9.38 -10.04
N LEU A 44 32.70 8.31 -10.20
CA LEU A 44 32.02 7.96 -11.45
C LEU A 44 30.50 7.92 -11.22
N GLY A 45 29.74 8.62 -12.05
CA GLY A 45 28.29 8.65 -11.96
C GLY A 45 27.63 9.12 -13.25
N GLY A 46 26.29 9.04 -13.29
CA GLY A 46 25.50 9.39 -14.47
C GLY A 46 25.56 8.32 -15.58
N PRO A 47 24.59 8.33 -16.52
CA PRO A 47 24.52 7.32 -17.56
C PRO A 47 25.49 7.64 -18.71
N THR A 48 26.11 6.60 -19.26
CA THR A 48 26.72 6.66 -20.59
C THR A 48 25.65 6.35 -21.62
N ARG A 49 25.38 7.27 -22.54
CA ARG A 49 24.38 7.10 -23.61
C ARG A 49 25.05 6.96 -24.96
N THR A 50 24.66 5.93 -25.70
CA THR A 50 25.09 5.70 -27.08
C THR A 50 23.89 5.66 -28.03
N THR A 51 24.07 6.19 -29.24
CA THR A 51 23.03 6.23 -30.28
C THR A 51 23.36 5.18 -31.33
N LEU A 52 22.35 4.47 -31.82
CA LEU A 52 22.53 3.49 -32.88
C LEU A 52 23.03 4.19 -34.15
N ASP A 53 24.01 3.58 -34.83
CA ASP A 53 24.50 4.02 -36.14
C ASP A 53 23.50 3.71 -37.27
N ALA A 54 23.87 4.03 -38.52
CA ALA A 54 23.03 3.79 -39.70
C ALA A 54 22.72 2.30 -39.94
N GLU A 55 23.54 1.40 -39.40
CA GLU A 55 23.39 -0.04 -39.46
C GLU A 55 22.75 -0.65 -38.21
N GLY A 56 22.30 0.19 -37.27
CA GLY A 56 21.60 -0.20 -36.05
C GLY A 56 22.52 -0.74 -34.97
N ARG A 57 23.82 -0.41 -35.01
CA ARG A 57 24.84 -0.90 -34.08
C ARG A 57 25.24 0.14 -33.04
N ILE A 58 25.79 -0.36 -31.94
CA ILE A 58 26.54 0.43 -30.96
C ILE A 58 27.88 -0.24 -30.69
N SER A 59 28.88 0.59 -30.32
CA SER A 59 30.14 0.15 -29.72
C SER A 59 30.52 1.17 -28.67
N VAL A 60 30.63 0.74 -27.42
CA VAL A 60 30.92 1.62 -26.28
C VAL A 60 31.90 0.96 -25.32
N VAL A 61 32.86 1.73 -24.83
CA VAL A 61 33.84 1.28 -23.84
C VAL A 61 33.36 1.72 -22.45
N LEU A 62 33.20 0.77 -21.54
CA LEU A 62 32.66 0.99 -20.20
C LEU A 62 33.59 0.40 -19.13
N PRO A 63 33.72 1.02 -17.95
CA PRO A 63 34.43 0.42 -16.81
C PRO A 63 33.92 -0.99 -16.47
N ALA A 64 34.84 -1.90 -16.18
CA ALA A 64 34.51 -3.21 -15.64
C ALA A 64 33.91 -3.08 -14.23
N THR A 65 33.00 -3.99 -13.88
CA THR A 65 32.21 -3.96 -12.65
C THR A 65 32.82 -4.78 -11.51
N ASP A 66 33.93 -5.48 -11.77
CA ASP A 66 34.61 -6.40 -10.86
C ASP A 66 36.06 -5.98 -10.55
N ASP A 67 36.44 -4.76 -10.94
CA ASP A 67 37.78 -4.23 -10.66
C ASP A 67 37.97 -3.89 -9.16
N PRO A 68 39.09 -4.30 -8.53
CA PRO A 68 39.38 -3.93 -7.15
C PRO A 68 39.51 -2.41 -6.97
N GLY A 69 38.92 -1.86 -5.92
CA GLY A 69 39.04 -0.42 -5.60
C GLY A 69 37.73 0.36 -5.78
N TRP A 70 36.73 -0.22 -6.45
CA TRP A 70 35.36 0.32 -6.45
C TRP A 70 34.71 0.26 -5.07
N ASN A 71 33.86 1.25 -4.78
CA ASN A 71 32.89 1.21 -3.69
C ASN A 71 31.49 1.54 -4.25
N PRO A 72 30.52 0.60 -4.19
CA PRO A 72 30.66 -0.78 -3.72
C PRO A 72 31.61 -1.63 -4.60
N ALA A 73 32.27 -2.62 -3.99
CA ALA A 73 33.30 -3.44 -4.64
C ALA A 73 32.79 -4.33 -5.79
N VAL A 74 31.49 -4.65 -5.78
CA VAL A 74 30.82 -5.34 -6.89
C VAL A 74 29.55 -4.57 -7.19
N TRP A 75 29.35 -4.24 -8.45
CA TRP A 75 28.20 -3.47 -8.90
C TRP A 75 27.74 -3.94 -10.28
N THR A 76 26.63 -3.37 -10.77
CA THR A 76 26.07 -3.69 -12.09
C THR A 76 25.62 -2.42 -12.79
N TYR A 77 25.57 -2.45 -14.12
CA TYR A 77 24.94 -1.40 -14.90
C TYR A 77 23.46 -1.69 -15.08
N THR A 78 22.63 -0.66 -14.90
CA THR A 78 21.27 -0.64 -15.43
C THR A 78 21.33 -0.25 -16.90
N VAL A 79 20.97 -1.17 -17.78
CA VAL A 79 20.83 -0.93 -19.23
C VAL A 79 19.40 -0.51 -19.52
N THR A 80 19.22 0.54 -20.32
CA THR A 80 17.91 0.96 -20.82
C THR A 80 17.96 1.12 -22.34
N GLU A 81 17.24 0.25 -23.05
CA GLU A 81 17.14 0.23 -24.51
C GLU A 81 15.91 1.04 -24.96
N LYS A 82 16.13 2.26 -25.47
CA LYS A 82 15.07 3.15 -25.98
C LYS A 82 15.07 3.13 -27.51
N LEU A 83 14.44 2.11 -28.08
CA LEU A 83 14.39 1.88 -29.52
C LEU A 83 13.08 2.37 -30.14
N ALA A 84 13.15 2.92 -31.35
CA ALA A 84 11.98 3.35 -32.11
C ALA A 84 11.10 2.14 -32.47
N GLY A 85 9.79 2.25 -32.25
CA GLY A 85 8.82 1.19 -32.53
C GLY A 85 8.51 0.24 -31.36
N LEU A 86 9.23 0.34 -30.23
CA LEU A 86 8.88 -0.38 -29.00
C LEU A 86 7.97 0.45 -28.08
N ALA A 87 7.24 -0.21 -27.18
CA ALA A 87 6.36 0.44 -26.21
C ALA A 87 7.10 1.49 -25.36
N ARG A 88 6.40 2.58 -24.99
CA ARG A 88 6.97 3.66 -24.17
C ARG A 88 7.48 3.11 -22.84
N GLY A 89 8.79 3.23 -22.61
CA GLY A 89 9.48 2.73 -21.41
C GLY A 89 10.79 2.04 -21.73
N GLY A 90 10.92 1.46 -22.94
CA GLY A 90 12.11 0.68 -23.32
C GLY A 90 12.24 -0.62 -22.54
N ARG A 91 13.22 -1.44 -22.89
CA ARG A 91 13.60 -2.63 -22.11
C ARG A 91 14.67 -2.21 -21.09
N THR A 92 14.50 -2.62 -19.83
CA THR A 92 15.44 -2.31 -18.75
C THR A 92 15.88 -3.56 -18.03
N TYR A 93 17.18 -3.74 -17.83
CA TYR A 93 17.76 -4.89 -17.13
C TYR A 93 19.14 -4.54 -16.56
N GLN A 94 19.69 -5.41 -15.71
CA GLN A 94 21.03 -5.26 -15.13
C GLN A 94 22.04 -6.14 -15.86
N ILE A 95 23.27 -5.66 -16.03
CA ILE A 95 24.41 -6.45 -16.52
C ILE A 95 25.64 -6.24 -15.63
N ALA A 96 26.49 -7.26 -15.53
CA ALA A 96 27.84 -7.15 -15.00
C ALA A 96 28.83 -7.20 -16.18
N LEU A 97 29.87 -6.38 -16.14
CA LEU A 97 30.94 -6.36 -17.15
C LEU A 97 32.23 -6.80 -16.47
N THR A 98 32.69 -8.02 -16.73
CA THR A 98 33.86 -8.58 -16.06
C THR A 98 35.14 -8.31 -16.84
N THR A 99 36.23 -8.03 -16.11
CA THR A 99 37.59 -7.98 -16.67
C THR A 99 38.00 -9.26 -17.42
N ALA A 100 37.40 -10.42 -17.08
CA ALA A 100 37.65 -11.67 -17.79
C ALA A 100 37.11 -11.69 -19.24
N LEU A 101 36.19 -10.78 -19.58
CA LEU A 101 35.57 -10.64 -20.89
C LEU A 101 35.77 -9.20 -21.41
N PRO A 102 36.92 -8.89 -22.03
CA PRO A 102 37.26 -7.52 -22.45
C PRO A 102 36.36 -6.99 -23.59
N ALA A 103 35.64 -7.87 -24.26
CA ALA A 103 34.62 -7.52 -25.25
C ALA A 103 33.41 -8.44 -25.10
N VAL A 104 32.21 -7.86 -25.13
CA VAL A 104 30.94 -8.59 -25.01
C VAL A 104 29.90 -8.01 -25.97
N ASP A 105 29.09 -8.87 -26.58
CA ASP A 105 27.88 -8.42 -27.25
C ASP A 105 26.71 -8.43 -26.25
N LEU A 106 25.92 -7.36 -26.25
CA LEU A 106 24.81 -7.18 -25.35
C LEU A 106 23.73 -8.26 -25.54
N ALA A 107 23.61 -8.84 -26.74
CA ALA A 107 22.69 -9.95 -27.01
C ALA A 107 23.06 -11.24 -26.26
N ASP A 108 24.35 -11.45 -25.95
CA ASP A 108 24.83 -12.65 -25.27
C ASP A 108 24.65 -12.57 -23.74
N ILE A 109 24.65 -11.36 -23.19
CA ILE A 109 24.60 -11.11 -21.74
C ILE A 109 23.27 -10.55 -21.25
N ALA A 110 22.38 -10.11 -22.15
CA ALA A 110 21.07 -9.60 -21.78
C ALA A 110 20.20 -10.73 -21.18
N PRO A 111 19.61 -10.56 -19.98
CA PRO A 111 18.78 -11.59 -19.37
C PRO A 111 17.54 -11.89 -20.22
N ALA A 112 17.25 -13.17 -20.43
CA ALA A 112 15.94 -13.59 -20.94
C ALA A 112 14.88 -13.30 -19.85
N ASP A 113 13.83 -12.56 -20.19
CA ASP A 113 12.71 -12.29 -19.27
C ASP A 113 11.83 -13.54 -19.14
N PRO A 114 11.81 -14.24 -17.99
CA PRO A 114 10.97 -15.43 -17.81
C PRO A 114 9.49 -15.09 -17.56
N ALA A 115 9.11 -13.81 -17.40
CA ALA A 115 7.73 -13.40 -17.15
C ALA A 115 6.89 -13.23 -18.42
N ALA A 116 7.46 -13.46 -19.62
CA ALA A 116 6.76 -13.35 -20.90
C ALA A 116 6.69 -14.65 -21.73
N PRO A 117 6.25 -15.81 -21.20
CA PRO A 117 5.98 -16.96 -22.06
C PRO A 117 4.55 -16.88 -22.63
N GLN A 118 4.42 -16.59 -23.92
CA GLN A 118 3.21 -16.92 -24.67
C GLN A 118 3.25 -18.39 -25.07
N TYR A 119 2.65 -19.27 -24.27
CA TYR A 119 2.44 -20.67 -24.63
C TYR A 119 1.28 -20.81 -25.63
N VAL A 120 1.48 -21.61 -26.68
CA VAL A 120 0.42 -22.11 -27.56
C VAL A 120 -0.10 -23.43 -26.98
N ALA A 121 -1.41 -23.54 -26.69
CA ALA A 121 -2.01 -24.78 -26.21
C ALA A 121 -2.21 -25.78 -27.36
N VAL A 122 -1.81 -27.05 -27.15
CA VAL A 122 -2.11 -28.17 -28.06
C VAL A 122 -3.12 -29.12 -27.39
N PRO A 123 -4.30 -29.41 -28.00
CA PRO A 123 -5.26 -30.37 -27.47
C PRO A 123 -4.76 -31.82 -27.52
N GLY A 124 -4.99 -32.60 -26.45
CA GLY A 124 -4.62 -34.02 -26.35
C GLY A 124 -5.59 -34.98 -27.07
N PRO A 125 -5.13 -36.19 -27.45
CA PRO A 125 -5.91 -37.12 -28.27
C PRO A 125 -7.05 -37.84 -27.48
N PRO A 126 -8.17 -38.22 -28.15
CA PRO A 126 -9.28 -38.97 -27.56
C PRO A 126 -8.91 -40.40 -27.13
N GLY A 127 -9.50 -40.89 -26.03
CA GLY A 127 -9.33 -42.27 -25.56
C GLY A 127 -10.12 -43.32 -26.38
N PRO A 128 -9.65 -44.58 -26.49
CA PRO A 128 -10.34 -45.61 -27.27
C PRO A 128 -11.44 -46.35 -26.49
N ALA A 129 -12.46 -46.80 -27.23
CA ALA A 129 -13.66 -47.51 -26.79
C ALA A 129 -13.41 -49.02 -26.53
N GLY A 130 -14.21 -49.63 -25.64
CA GLY A 130 -14.11 -51.05 -25.29
C GLY A 130 -15.01 -51.97 -26.12
N GLU A 131 -14.85 -53.30 -25.93
CA GLU A 131 -15.91 -54.32 -25.94
C GLU A 131 -15.37 -55.71 -25.52
N LEU A 132 -16.24 -56.55 -24.91
CA LEU A 132 -15.95 -57.91 -24.45
C LEU A 132 -16.50 -58.94 -25.46
N GLY A 133 -15.66 -59.86 -25.92
CA GLY A 133 -16.05 -60.96 -26.84
C GLY A 133 -16.61 -62.22 -26.15
N PRO A 134 -17.28 -63.13 -26.90
CA PRO A 134 -18.38 -63.99 -26.41
C PRO A 134 -18.03 -65.40 -25.88
N GLN A 135 -19.00 -66.01 -25.19
CA GLN A 135 -18.97 -67.36 -24.58
C GLN A 135 -19.06 -68.51 -25.61
N GLY A 136 -18.26 -69.56 -25.42
CA GLY A 136 -18.22 -70.76 -26.28
C GLY A 136 -19.36 -71.78 -26.06
N PRO A 137 -19.61 -72.70 -27.01
CA PRO A 137 -20.84 -73.50 -27.11
C PRO A 137 -20.91 -74.77 -26.23
N THR A 138 -22.14 -75.20 -25.95
CA THR A 138 -22.54 -76.39 -25.15
C THR A 138 -22.42 -77.71 -25.94
N GLY A 139 -21.93 -78.78 -25.30
CA GLY A 139 -21.88 -80.15 -25.88
C GLY A 139 -23.18 -80.97 -25.65
N PRO A 140 -23.45 -82.04 -26.44
CA PRO A 140 -24.75 -82.74 -26.46
C PRO A 140 -24.90 -83.86 -25.40
N ALA A 141 -26.16 -84.19 -25.08
CA ALA A 141 -26.57 -85.20 -24.10
C ALA A 141 -26.53 -86.65 -24.66
N GLY A 142 -26.00 -87.59 -23.87
CA GLY A 142 -25.99 -89.02 -24.19
C GLY A 142 -27.14 -89.79 -23.53
N ALA A 143 -27.78 -90.67 -24.29
CA ALA A 143 -28.68 -91.71 -23.77
C ALA A 143 -27.90 -92.67 -22.83
N VAL A 144 -28.52 -93.16 -21.77
CA VAL A 144 -27.88 -94.07 -20.81
C VAL A 144 -27.82 -95.48 -21.40
N HIS A 145 -26.62 -95.99 -21.63
CA HIS A 145 -26.35 -97.33 -22.22
C HIS A 145 -26.06 -98.40 -21.13
N SER A 146 -26.04 -97.99 -19.86
CA SER A 146 -25.83 -98.86 -18.70
C SER A 146 -26.34 -98.20 -17.41
N VAL A 147 -26.90 -98.98 -16.49
CA VAL A 147 -27.21 -98.52 -15.12
C VAL A 147 -26.46 -99.41 -14.15
N ASN A 148 -25.58 -98.80 -13.37
CA ASN A 148 -24.83 -99.43 -12.28
C ASN A 148 -24.07 -100.73 -12.68
N GLY A 149 -23.51 -100.76 -13.90
CA GLY A 149 -22.73 -101.90 -14.40
C GLY A 149 -23.51 -102.93 -15.21
N HIS A 150 -24.85 -102.84 -15.23
CA HIS A 150 -25.68 -103.68 -16.10
C HIS A 150 -25.79 -103.07 -17.50
N THR A 151 -25.54 -103.89 -18.52
CA THR A 151 -25.55 -103.53 -19.96
C THR A 151 -26.53 -104.39 -20.78
N GLU A 152 -27.34 -105.19 -20.08
CA GLU A 152 -28.34 -106.08 -20.66
C GLU A 152 -29.56 -105.27 -21.14
N ALA A 153 -30.30 -105.80 -22.12
CA ALA A 153 -31.46 -105.14 -22.71
C ALA A 153 -32.62 -104.96 -21.71
N ASP A 154 -32.68 -105.80 -20.66
CA ASP A 154 -33.59 -105.68 -19.51
C ASP A 154 -32.75 -105.60 -18.23
N ILE A 155 -32.70 -104.44 -17.58
CA ILE A 155 -31.94 -104.24 -16.34
C ILE A 155 -32.83 -104.56 -15.14
N VAL A 156 -32.56 -105.67 -14.43
CA VAL A 156 -33.19 -106.02 -13.14
C VAL A 156 -32.23 -105.65 -12.01
N LEU A 157 -32.61 -104.68 -11.18
CA LEU A 157 -31.80 -104.19 -10.06
C LEU A 157 -32.23 -104.85 -8.73
N GLY A 158 -31.28 -105.42 -8.00
CA GLY A 158 -31.41 -105.83 -6.61
C GLY A 158 -31.15 -104.69 -5.62
N ALA A 159 -31.36 -104.93 -4.33
CA ALA A 159 -31.24 -103.89 -3.29
C ALA A 159 -29.84 -103.24 -3.22
N ALA A 160 -28.77 -104.00 -3.52
CA ALA A 160 -27.41 -103.45 -3.59
C ALA A 160 -27.22 -102.52 -4.80
N ASP A 161 -27.94 -102.76 -5.89
CA ASP A 161 -27.79 -102.02 -7.15
C ASP A 161 -28.49 -100.65 -7.11
N VAL A 162 -29.30 -100.39 -6.09
CA VAL A 162 -29.98 -99.10 -5.85
C VAL A 162 -29.72 -98.52 -4.46
N SER A 163 -28.76 -99.06 -3.71
CA SER A 163 -28.49 -98.67 -2.32
C SER A 163 -29.75 -98.74 -1.42
N ALA A 164 -30.65 -99.68 -1.68
CA ALA A 164 -31.86 -99.88 -0.89
C ALA A 164 -31.54 -100.59 0.43
N LEU A 165 -32.18 -100.12 1.50
CA LEU A 165 -32.00 -100.68 2.83
C LEU A 165 -32.62 -102.08 2.94
N ALA A 166 -31.82 -103.08 3.32
CA ALA A 166 -32.32 -104.41 3.64
C ALA A 166 -33.27 -104.34 4.85
N ALA A 167 -34.45 -104.97 4.74
CA ALA A 167 -35.47 -104.93 5.79
C ALA A 167 -34.96 -105.41 7.16
N ALA A 168 -33.96 -106.30 7.19
CA ALA A 168 -33.33 -106.80 8.42
C ALA A 168 -32.47 -105.75 9.16
N SER A 169 -32.08 -104.66 8.48
CA SER A 169 -31.20 -103.61 9.02
C SER A 169 -31.96 -102.41 9.57
N ALA A 170 -33.28 -102.33 9.33
CA ALA A 170 -34.14 -101.24 9.76
C ALA A 170 -34.53 -101.43 11.23
N GLY A 171 -34.12 -100.50 12.10
CA GLY A 171 -34.50 -100.48 13.52
C GLY A 171 -33.78 -101.50 14.41
N ALA A 172 -32.79 -102.23 13.88
CA ALA A 172 -31.94 -103.14 14.63
C ALA A 172 -30.75 -102.40 15.30
N PRO A 173 -30.23 -102.89 16.45
CA PRO A 173 -28.98 -102.39 17.03
C PRO A 173 -27.82 -102.48 16.02
N GLY A 174 -27.14 -101.36 15.78
CA GLY A 174 -26.09 -101.26 14.75
C GLY A 174 -26.60 -101.10 13.30
N GLY A 175 -27.92 -101.03 13.10
CA GLY A 175 -28.57 -100.73 11.83
C GLY A 175 -28.92 -99.25 11.68
N VAL A 176 -29.88 -98.94 10.79
CA VAL A 176 -30.40 -97.59 10.56
C VAL A 176 -31.72 -97.40 11.27
N ALA A 177 -31.86 -96.26 11.97
CA ALA A 177 -33.07 -95.91 12.69
C ALA A 177 -34.27 -95.72 11.74
N THR A 178 -35.43 -96.21 12.14
CA THR A 178 -36.69 -96.01 11.41
C THR A 178 -37.43 -94.80 11.97
N LEU A 179 -38.27 -94.15 11.17
CA LEU A 179 -39.21 -93.14 11.65
C LEU A 179 -40.58 -93.79 11.93
N GLY A 180 -41.20 -93.45 13.06
CA GLY A 180 -42.59 -93.77 13.36
C GLY A 180 -43.56 -92.88 12.58
N ALA A 181 -44.87 -93.12 12.75
CA ALA A 181 -45.92 -92.38 12.05
C ALA A 181 -45.94 -90.87 12.34
N ASN A 182 -45.29 -90.42 13.41
CA ASN A 182 -45.09 -89.02 13.77
C ASN A 182 -43.80 -88.41 13.18
N GLY A 183 -43.09 -89.15 12.32
CA GLY A 183 -41.84 -88.71 11.70
C GLY A 183 -40.63 -88.68 12.64
N LEU A 184 -40.73 -89.29 13.84
CA LEU A 184 -39.65 -89.34 14.82
C LEU A 184 -39.09 -90.76 14.95
N VAL A 185 -37.81 -90.89 15.30
CA VAL A 185 -37.21 -92.17 15.66
C VAL A 185 -37.90 -92.69 16.94
N PRO A 186 -38.45 -93.91 16.96
CA PRO A 186 -39.06 -94.49 18.15
C PRO A 186 -38.09 -94.46 19.33
N ALA A 187 -38.57 -94.12 20.53
CA ALA A 187 -37.73 -93.97 21.72
C ALA A 187 -36.92 -95.24 22.05
N ALA A 188 -37.41 -96.42 21.67
CA ALA A 188 -36.71 -97.69 21.83
C ALA A 188 -35.43 -97.82 20.98
N GLN A 189 -35.27 -96.99 19.94
CA GLN A 189 -34.09 -96.95 19.08
C GLN A 189 -33.13 -95.80 19.45
N LEU A 190 -33.47 -94.98 20.45
CA LEU A 190 -32.61 -93.91 20.95
C LEU A 190 -31.83 -94.38 22.20
N PRO A 191 -30.57 -93.96 22.39
CA PRO A 191 -29.86 -94.15 23.65
C PRO A 191 -30.63 -93.50 24.82
N ALA A 192 -30.58 -94.12 26.00
CA ALA A 192 -31.23 -93.57 27.19
C ALA A 192 -30.58 -92.24 27.61
N GLY A 193 -31.25 -91.11 27.29
CA GLY A 193 -30.83 -89.75 27.68
C GLY A 193 -30.77 -88.78 26.49
N GLY A 194 -31.92 -88.28 26.05
CA GLY A 194 -32.00 -87.33 24.93
C GLY A 194 -31.87 -85.86 25.36
N GLY A 195 -30.89 -85.15 24.77
CA GLY A 195 -30.79 -83.68 24.77
C GLY A 195 -29.35 -83.17 24.91
N ALA A 196 -28.82 -82.46 23.91
CA ALA A 196 -27.43 -81.97 23.87
C ALA A 196 -27.10 -80.87 24.90
N VAL A 197 -28.09 -80.33 25.63
CA VAL A 197 -27.90 -79.32 26.67
C VAL A 197 -28.66 -79.76 27.93
N ALA A 198 -27.92 -80.03 29.00
CA ALA A 198 -28.51 -80.45 30.27
C ALA A 198 -29.16 -79.29 31.04
N SER A 199 -28.63 -78.06 30.92
CA SER A 199 -29.19 -76.86 31.55
C SER A 199 -28.63 -75.58 30.89
N VAL A 200 -29.34 -74.45 31.01
CA VAL A 200 -28.79 -73.10 30.73
C VAL A 200 -28.77 -72.32 32.04
N ASN A 201 -27.58 -71.97 32.50
CA ASN A 201 -27.34 -71.32 33.80
C ASN A 201 -28.06 -72.02 34.98
N GLY A 202 -27.99 -73.36 35.02
CA GLY A 202 -28.60 -74.18 36.08
C GLY A 202 -30.10 -74.45 35.95
N GLN A 203 -30.79 -73.83 34.98
CA GLN A 203 -32.21 -74.08 34.72
C GLN A 203 -32.39 -75.19 33.67
N THR A 204 -33.38 -76.07 33.89
CA THR A 204 -33.76 -77.17 32.97
C THR A 204 -35.21 -77.03 32.54
N GLY A 205 -35.58 -77.52 31.35
CA GLY A 205 -36.92 -77.35 30.78
C GLY A 205 -37.11 -76.04 29.99
N ALA A 206 -38.27 -75.39 30.10
CA ALA A 206 -38.53 -74.09 29.47
C ALA A 206 -37.86 -72.97 30.28
N VAL A 207 -36.79 -72.38 29.74
CA VAL A 207 -35.94 -71.42 30.45
C VAL A 207 -36.38 -69.97 30.17
N LEU A 208 -36.63 -69.19 31.23
CA LEU A 208 -36.86 -67.73 31.17
C LEU A 208 -35.72 -67.01 31.90
N LEU A 209 -34.99 -66.15 31.20
CA LEU A 209 -33.81 -65.46 31.73
C LEU A 209 -34.09 -63.98 31.98
N THR A 210 -33.51 -63.45 33.05
CA THR A 210 -33.42 -62.01 33.35
C THR A 210 -32.03 -61.48 33.00
N ALA A 211 -31.86 -60.15 32.98
CA ALA A 211 -30.56 -59.53 32.75
C ALA A 211 -29.50 -59.98 33.79
N ASN A 212 -29.91 -60.25 35.03
CA ASN A 212 -29.01 -60.69 36.09
C ASN A 212 -28.48 -62.11 35.83
N ASP A 213 -29.29 -62.97 35.23
CA ASP A 213 -28.90 -64.35 34.89
C ASP A 213 -27.82 -64.39 33.80
N LEU A 214 -27.60 -63.29 33.09
CA LEU A 214 -26.62 -63.16 32.01
C LEU A 214 -25.44 -62.26 32.38
N GLY A 215 -25.40 -61.70 33.60
CA GLY A 215 -24.43 -60.67 33.98
C GLY A 215 -24.60 -59.36 33.19
N ALA A 216 -25.76 -59.15 32.56
CA ALA A 216 -26.06 -57.94 31.82
C ALA A 216 -26.53 -56.84 32.78
N LEU A 217 -26.11 -55.59 32.50
CA LEU A 217 -26.55 -54.44 33.28
C LEU A 217 -28.04 -54.20 33.06
N THR A 218 -28.72 -53.76 34.12
CA THR A 218 -30.05 -53.18 33.97
C THR A 218 -29.95 -51.86 33.22
N ARG A 219 -31.03 -51.45 32.55
CA ARG A 219 -31.09 -50.17 31.82
C ARG A 219 -30.65 -48.98 32.70
N ALA A 220 -31.15 -48.93 33.94
CA ALA A 220 -30.80 -47.88 34.91
C ALA A 220 -29.31 -47.87 35.29
N ALA A 221 -28.67 -49.03 35.42
CA ALA A 221 -27.24 -49.12 35.72
C ALA A 221 -26.35 -48.78 34.50
N GLY A 222 -26.85 -49.03 33.28
CA GLY A 222 -26.24 -48.55 32.04
C GLY A 222 -26.31 -47.02 31.93
N ASP A 223 -27.49 -46.46 32.17
CA ASP A 223 -27.75 -45.01 32.09
C ASP A 223 -26.86 -44.22 33.07
N ALA A 224 -26.62 -44.76 34.28
CA ALA A 224 -25.74 -44.16 35.29
C ALA A 224 -24.24 -44.13 34.92
N ARG A 225 -23.80 -44.85 33.86
CA ARG A 225 -22.42 -44.76 33.37
C ARG A 225 -22.19 -43.62 32.37
N TYR A 226 -23.25 -43.04 31.83
CA TYR A 226 -23.13 -41.85 31.01
C TYR A 226 -23.07 -40.62 31.93
N LEU A 227 -22.14 -39.71 31.68
CA LEU A 227 -22.09 -38.44 32.40
C LEU A 227 -23.41 -37.69 32.14
N ALA A 228 -24.17 -37.42 33.20
CA ALA A 228 -25.26 -36.45 33.13
C ALA A 228 -24.66 -35.07 32.79
N LEU A 229 -25.38 -34.28 31.98
CA LEU A 229 -24.95 -32.95 31.53
C LEU A 229 -24.55 -32.02 32.71
N ASP A 230 -25.15 -32.26 33.87
CA ASP A 230 -24.94 -31.52 35.13
C ASP A 230 -23.56 -31.77 35.76
N GLY A 231 -22.79 -32.76 35.27
CA GLY A 231 -21.44 -33.09 35.71
C GLY A 231 -20.33 -32.58 34.78
N ALA A 232 -20.67 -31.90 33.68
CA ALA A 232 -19.67 -31.34 32.77
C ALA A 232 -18.98 -30.12 33.41
N PRO A 233 -17.64 -30.00 33.35
CA PRO A 233 -16.90 -28.91 33.99
C PRO A 233 -17.20 -27.53 33.38
N VAL A 234 -17.79 -27.48 32.19
CA VAL A 234 -18.30 -26.25 31.56
C VAL A 234 -19.76 -26.47 31.21
N THR A 235 -20.64 -25.78 31.93
CA THR A 235 -22.10 -25.85 31.72
C THR A 235 -22.63 -24.72 30.84
N SER A 236 -21.88 -23.62 30.73
CA SER A 236 -22.18 -22.50 29.83
C SER A 236 -20.91 -21.75 29.42
N VAL A 237 -20.96 -21.10 28.25
CA VAL A 237 -19.94 -20.14 27.81
C VAL A 237 -20.66 -18.84 27.47
N ASN A 238 -20.31 -17.76 28.16
CA ASN A 238 -20.99 -16.46 28.05
C ASN A 238 -22.52 -16.55 28.18
N GLY A 239 -23.03 -17.40 29.08
CA GLY A 239 -24.47 -17.58 29.31
C GLY A 239 -25.21 -18.47 28.30
N LEU A 240 -24.54 -18.95 27.25
CA LEU A 240 -25.09 -19.91 26.30
C LEU A 240 -24.88 -21.34 26.78
N THR A 241 -25.88 -22.21 26.57
CA THR A 241 -25.83 -23.65 26.86
C THR A 241 -26.15 -24.44 25.59
N GLY A 242 -25.69 -25.69 25.48
CA GLY A 242 -25.87 -26.50 24.27
C GLY A 242 -24.86 -26.17 23.16
N GLU A 243 -25.34 -26.03 21.90
CA GLU A 243 -24.50 -25.62 20.77
C GLU A 243 -24.10 -24.14 20.93
N VAL A 244 -22.81 -23.88 21.20
CA VAL A 244 -22.30 -22.54 21.47
C VAL A 244 -21.73 -21.92 20.20
N THR A 245 -22.39 -20.88 19.68
CA THR A 245 -21.84 -19.99 18.64
C THR A 245 -21.46 -18.66 19.29
N LEU A 246 -20.19 -18.28 19.22
CA LEU A 246 -19.70 -17.02 19.78
C LEU A 246 -19.48 -15.98 18.69
N THR A 247 -19.95 -14.77 18.95
CA THR A 247 -19.61 -13.55 18.23
C THR A 247 -18.43 -12.85 18.90
N ALA A 248 -17.82 -11.88 18.22
CA ALA A 248 -16.72 -11.10 18.79
C ALA A 248 -17.15 -10.38 20.09
N SER A 249 -18.39 -9.88 20.17
CA SER A 249 -18.93 -9.27 21.39
C SER A 249 -19.01 -10.25 22.57
N ASP A 250 -19.25 -11.53 22.32
CA ASP A 250 -19.40 -12.53 23.38
C ASP A 250 -18.10 -12.80 24.15
N VAL A 251 -16.96 -12.37 23.59
CA VAL A 251 -15.62 -12.54 24.19
C VAL A 251 -14.88 -11.22 24.32
N ALA A 252 -15.59 -10.09 24.26
CA ALA A 252 -15.01 -8.74 24.24
C ALA A 252 -13.91 -8.55 23.17
N ALA A 253 -13.99 -9.29 22.07
CA ALA A 253 -13.12 -9.13 20.91
C ALA A 253 -13.67 -8.07 19.95
N VAL A 254 -12.77 -7.49 19.17
CA VAL A 254 -13.14 -6.62 18.05
C VAL A 254 -13.32 -7.49 16.80
N PRO A 255 -14.41 -7.34 16.02
CA PRO A 255 -14.56 -8.09 14.78
C PRO A 255 -13.40 -7.82 13.82
N VAL A 256 -13.06 -8.83 13.02
CA VAL A 256 -12.06 -8.72 11.95
C VAL A 256 -12.40 -7.52 11.05
N GLY A 257 -11.43 -6.64 10.82
CA GLY A 257 -11.57 -5.45 9.98
C GLY A 257 -12.13 -4.18 10.67
N GLN A 258 -12.59 -4.26 11.92
CA GLN A 258 -13.09 -3.08 12.67
C GLN A 258 -12.01 -2.39 13.53
N GLY A 259 -11.00 -3.16 13.97
CA GLY A 259 -9.89 -2.69 14.79
C GLY A 259 -8.64 -2.32 14.00
N VAL A 260 -7.75 -1.54 14.62
CA VAL A 260 -6.34 -1.44 14.20
C VAL A 260 -5.53 -2.15 15.28
N LEU A 261 -4.76 -3.16 14.89
CA LEU A 261 -3.89 -3.93 15.78
C LEU A 261 -2.70 -3.08 16.23
N LEU A 262 -2.15 -3.40 17.40
CA LEU A 262 -0.97 -2.71 17.94
C LEU A 262 0.35 -3.18 17.33
N THR A 263 0.34 -4.31 16.62
CA THR A 263 1.52 -4.95 16.04
C THR A 263 1.21 -5.51 14.65
N GLY A 264 2.27 -5.64 13.84
CA GLY A 264 2.19 -6.12 12.46
C GLY A 264 1.77 -5.05 11.46
N ASP A 265 2.21 -5.23 10.22
CA ASP A 265 1.82 -4.37 9.11
C ASP A 265 0.33 -4.58 8.80
N GLN A 266 -0.40 -3.48 8.62
CA GLN A 266 -1.83 -3.51 8.37
C GLN A 266 -2.18 -2.64 7.17
N GLN A 267 -2.93 -3.21 6.24
CA GLN A 267 -3.57 -2.48 5.15
C GLN A 267 -5.05 -2.29 5.50
N ILE A 268 -5.53 -1.04 5.41
CA ILE A 268 -6.93 -0.69 5.60
C ILE A 268 -7.48 -0.27 4.24
N ASP A 269 -8.26 -1.14 3.61
CA ASP A 269 -9.00 -0.79 2.40
C ASP A 269 -10.24 0.03 2.79
N GLY A 270 -10.25 1.32 2.48
CA GLY A 270 -11.36 2.24 2.71
C GLY A 270 -11.15 3.25 3.84
N ALA A 271 -12.22 3.96 4.22
CA ALA A 271 -12.16 5.04 5.20
C ALA A 271 -12.41 4.52 6.63
N LYS A 272 -11.53 4.90 7.57
CA LYS A 272 -11.72 4.67 9.01
C LYS A 272 -11.92 5.99 9.75
N ALA A 273 -13.01 6.11 10.49
CA ALA A 273 -13.28 7.29 11.30
C ALA A 273 -12.67 7.13 12.69
N PHE A 274 -11.87 8.11 13.11
CA PHE A 274 -11.34 8.21 14.47
C PHE A 274 -12.02 9.36 15.20
N VAL A 275 -12.54 9.11 16.40
CA VAL A 275 -13.15 10.16 17.25
C VAL A 275 -12.09 11.19 17.67
N VAL A 276 -10.86 10.74 17.89
CA VAL A 276 -9.67 11.57 18.11
C VAL A 276 -8.69 11.27 16.98
N PRO A 277 -8.23 12.26 16.20
CA PRO A 277 -7.26 12.02 15.14
C PRO A 277 -6.01 11.28 15.68
N PRO A 278 -5.52 10.25 14.97
CA PRO A 278 -4.31 9.57 15.37
C PRO A 278 -3.13 10.55 15.40
N SER A 279 -2.26 10.43 16.40
CA SER A 279 -1.04 11.23 16.51
C SER A 279 0.17 10.32 16.71
N THR A 280 1.34 10.75 16.21
CA THR A 280 2.61 10.01 16.29
C THR A 280 3.66 10.84 17.02
N THR A 281 4.48 10.17 17.84
CA THR A 281 5.67 10.76 18.46
C THR A 281 6.92 10.61 17.59
N ALA A 282 6.91 9.67 16.64
CA ALA A 282 8.00 9.43 15.71
C ALA A 282 8.07 10.51 14.62
N ALA A 283 9.28 10.85 14.19
CA ALA A 283 9.48 11.64 12.98
C ALA A 283 9.19 10.79 11.74
N PRO A 284 8.62 11.35 10.66
CA PRO A 284 8.47 10.64 9.39
C PRO A 284 9.85 10.29 8.81
N THR A 285 9.97 9.10 8.22
CA THR A 285 11.20 8.58 7.59
C THR A 285 11.00 8.25 6.11
N ALA A 286 9.77 8.38 5.61
CA ALA A 286 9.41 8.25 4.21
C ALA A 286 8.33 9.29 3.86
N ASP A 287 8.18 9.60 2.58
CA ASP A 287 7.36 10.73 2.09
C ASP A 287 5.88 10.61 2.47
N ASP A 288 5.36 9.38 2.51
CA ASP A 288 3.94 9.11 2.78
C ASP A 288 3.63 8.90 4.27
N HIS A 289 4.59 9.13 5.17
CA HIS A 289 4.34 9.03 6.60
C HIS A 289 3.47 10.18 7.11
N LEU A 290 2.52 9.86 7.99
CA LEU A 290 1.80 10.88 8.76
C LEU A 290 2.79 11.68 9.62
N ALA A 291 2.80 13.00 9.47
CA ALA A 291 3.67 13.89 10.22
C ALA A 291 2.89 14.70 11.26
N ARG A 292 3.43 14.82 12.47
CA ARG A 292 2.91 15.74 13.49
C ARG A 292 3.19 17.20 13.07
N ARG A 293 2.26 18.11 13.32
CA ARG A 293 2.40 19.55 13.00
C ARG A 293 3.75 20.11 13.47
N GLY A 294 4.15 19.84 14.71
CA GLY A 294 5.43 20.33 15.24
C GLY A 294 6.68 19.79 14.54
N TYR A 295 6.61 18.63 13.87
CA TYR A 295 7.69 18.17 12.99
C TYR A 295 7.69 19.00 11.70
N VAL A 296 6.53 19.15 11.05
CA VAL A 296 6.36 19.95 9.83
C VAL A 296 6.87 21.38 10.06
N ASP A 297 6.43 22.03 11.13
CA ASP A 297 6.86 23.38 11.49
C ASP A 297 8.38 23.46 11.71
N ALA A 298 8.97 22.45 12.37
CA ALA A 298 10.40 22.40 12.64
C ALA A 298 11.23 22.18 11.37
N VAL A 299 10.81 21.32 10.45
CA VAL A 299 11.55 21.07 9.20
C VAL A 299 11.30 22.13 8.15
N SER A 300 10.09 22.73 8.08
CA SER A 300 9.81 23.85 7.20
C SER A 300 10.57 25.13 7.58
N SER A 301 11.10 25.18 8.81
CA SER A 301 11.87 26.31 9.35
C SER A 301 13.31 25.96 9.73
N ALA A 302 13.79 24.76 9.40
CA ALA A 302 15.12 24.33 9.80
C ALA A 302 16.20 25.26 9.20
N GLY A 303 16.79 26.10 10.06
CA GLY A 303 17.85 27.05 9.70
C GLY A 303 17.37 28.39 9.10
N THR A 304 16.06 28.68 9.06
CA THR A 304 15.54 29.98 8.57
C THR A 304 14.47 30.53 9.52
N TRP A 305 14.51 31.83 9.80
CA TRP A 305 13.48 32.49 10.60
C TRP A 305 12.16 32.50 9.82
N SER A 306 11.08 32.03 10.45
CA SER A 306 9.73 32.11 9.90
C SER A 306 8.96 33.29 10.53
N PRO A 307 7.86 33.77 9.92
CA PRO A 307 7.03 34.81 10.53
C PRO A 307 6.64 34.47 11.98
N SER A 308 6.20 33.24 12.20
CA SER A 308 5.74 32.78 13.52
C SER A 308 6.89 32.70 14.53
N SER A 309 8.11 32.39 14.11
CA SER A 309 9.31 32.44 14.97
C SER A 309 9.56 33.82 15.57
N MET A 310 9.08 34.89 14.91
CA MET A 310 9.20 36.29 15.35
C MET A 310 7.87 36.87 15.86
N GLY A 311 6.83 36.05 16.04
CA GLY A 311 5.52 36.48 16.54
C GLY A 311 4.61 37.11 15.47
N PHE A 312 4.90 36.94 14.19
CA PHE A 312 4.06 37.38 13.08
C PHE A 312 3.24 36.22 12.49
N SER A 313 2.07 36.54 11.95
CA SER A 313 1.21 35.63 11.20
C SER A 313 1.67 35.44 9.75
N GLY A 314 2.37 36.43 9.20
CA GLY A 314 2.94 36.45 7.86
C GLY A 314 3.73 37.75 7.65
N TRP A 315 4.71 37.75 6.74
CA TRP A 315 5.47 38.94 6.37
C TRP A 315 5.72 39.00 4.87
N ALA A 316 6.08 40.17 4.35
CA ALA A 316 6.40 40.33 2.93
C ALA A 316 7.67 39.56 2.55
N PHE A 317 8.65 39.57 3.45
CA PHE A 317 9.93 38.85 3.37
C PHE A 317 10.60 38.85 4.76
N ASP A 318 11.61 38.01 4.95
CA ASP A 318 12.42 38.00 6.17
C ASP A 318 13.04 39.39 6.41
N PRO A 319 12.82 40.05 7.57
CA PRO A 319 13.37 41.37 7.85
C PRO A 319 14.91 41.44 7.70
N ALA A 320 15.64 40.34 7.85
CA ALA A 320 17.09 40.31 7.61
C ALA A 320 17.45 40.57 6.13
N ALA A 321 16.52 40.34 5.19
CA ALA A 321 16.70 40.66 3.78
C ALA A 321 16.41 42.14 3.45
N ALA A 322 16.03 42.97 4.44
CA ALA A 322 15.87 44.41 4.26
C ALA A 322 17.22 45.15 4.21
N ALA A 323 18.00 44.86 3.16
CA ALA A 323 19.40 45.29 3.04
C ALA A 323 19.59 46.58 2.21
N ALA A 324 18.53 47.32 1.89
CA ALA A 324 18.67 48.51 1.04
C ALA A 324 19.52 49.60 1.72
N PRO A 325 20.42 50.29 0.98
CA PRO A 325 21.27 51.33 1.55
C PRO A 325 20.49 52.60 1.93
N THR A 326 19.25 52.72 1.45
CA THR A 326 18.33 53.83 1.76
C THR A 326 16.95 53.27 2.12
N PRO A 327 16.21 53.94 3.03
CA PRO A 327 14.85 53.53 3.34
C PRO A 327 13.87 53.93 2.24
N GLN A 328 12.67 53.34 2.26
CA GLN A 328 11.56 53.78 1.42
C GLN A 328 10.80 54.92 2.09
N TYR A 329 10.63 56.01 1.36
CA TYR A 329 9.66 57.04 1.71
C TYR A 329 8.48 57.01 0.72
N CYS A 330 7.27 57.11 1.22
CA CYS A 330 6.07 57.05 0.40
C CYS A 330 5.73 58.42 -0.20
N ILE A 331 5.42 58.47 -1.49
CA ILE A 331 5.00 59.70 -2.17
C ILE A 331 3.56 60.03 -1.77
N SER A 332 3.31 61.29 -1.40
CA SER A 332 1.98 61.77 -1.04
C SER A 332 0.98 61.51 -2.17
N GLY A 333 -0.18 61.01 -1.80
CA GLY A 333 -1.28 60.72 -2.71
C GLY A 333 -1.15 59.40 -3.43
N TRP A 334 -0.17 58.54 -3.12
CA TRP A 334 -0.09 57.19 -3.70
C TRP A 334 -0.45 56.13 -2.67
N VAL A 335 -1.17 55.11 -3.12
CA VAL A 335 -1.45 53.90 -2.31
C VAL A 335 -0.44 52.83 -2.67
N TYR A 336 0.47 52.55 -1.76
CA TYR A 336 1.44 51.47 -1.83
C TYR A 336 0.76 50.15 -1.43
N LEU A 337 1.11 49.06 -2.10
CA LEU A 337 0.57 47.72 -1.85
C LEU A 337 1.73 46.77 -1.55
N ILE A 338 1.72 46.20 -0.35
CA ILE A 338 2.72 45.27 0.15
C ILE A 338 2.07 43.90 0.35
N GLY A 339 2.49 42.93 -0.46
CA GLY A 339 1.94 41.59 -0.51
C GLY A 339 2.43 40.73 0.66
N ILE A 340 1.49 40.12 1.39
CA ILE A 340 1.76 39.22 2.51
C ILE A 340 1.06 37.88 2.26
N PRO A 341 1.80 36.76 2.15
CA PRO A 341 1.21 35.43 2.12
C PRO A 341 0.83 34.99 3.55
N LEU A 342 -0.34 34.34 3.66
CA LEU A 342 -0.77 33.59 4.85
C LEU A 342 -0.91 32.12 4.47
N HIS A 343 -0.13 31.25 5.12
CA HIS A 343 -0.14 29.80 4.86
C HIS A 343 -1.20 29.03 5.64
N ALA A 344 -1.86 29.69 6.61
CA ALA A 344 -2.95 29.13 7.40
C ALA A 344 -4.00 30.22 7.71
N PRO A 345 -5.25 29.85 8.01
CA PRO A 345 -6.24 30.79 8.53
C PRO A 345 -5.79 31.41 9.85
N THR A 346 -5.88 32.74 9.96
CA THR A 346 -5.40 33.48 11.14
C THR A 346 -6.27 34.71 11.40
N THR A 347 -6.46 35.06 12.68
CA THR A 347 -7.08 36.33 13.06
C THR A 347 -6.03 37.44 13.04
N VAL A 348 -6.07 38.28 12.00
CA VAL A 348 -5.19 39.44 11.86
C VAL A 348 -5.70 40.58 12.75
N LYS A 349 -4.86 41.04 13.67
CA LYS A 349 -5.16 42.15 14.58
C LYS A 349 -4.37 43.40 14.21
N ASN A 350 -3.14 43.24 13.71
CA ASN A 350 -2.24 44.37 13.47
C ASN A 350 -1.59 44.31 12.09
N LEU A 351 -1.33 45.49 11.55
CA LEU A 351 -0.44 45.72 10.43
C LEU A 351 0.87 46.25 10.99
N VAL A 352 1.99 45.64 10.61
CA VAL A 352 3.29 45.90 11.24
C VAL A 352 4.27 46.41 10.20
N PHE A 353 5.05 47.42 10.57
CA PHE A 353 6.11 47.99 9.75
C PHE A 353 7.38 48.16 10.59
N TYR A 354 8.54 48.27 9.94
CA TYR A 354 9.76 48.73 10.60
C TYR A 354 10.14 50.12 10.10
N VAL A 355 10.27 51.06 11.03
CA VAL A 355 10.57 52.47 10.76
C VAL A 355 11.99 52.77 11.22
N PRO A 356 12.98 52.79 10.31
CA PRO A 356 14.38 53.05 10.67
C PRO A 356 14.62 54.49 11.15
N GLY A 357 13.81 55.47 10.71
CA GLY A 357 13.95 56.86 11.16
C GLY A 357 12.80 57.75 10.73
N TYR A 358 12.30 58.56 11.67
CA TYR A 358 11.27 59.56 11.40
C TYR A 358 11.27 60.65 12.48
N VAL A 359 11.26 61.92 12.05
CA VAL A 359 11.28 63.08 12.95
C VAL A 359 9.98 63.25 13.75
N GLY A 360 8.87 62.65 13.30
CA GLY A 360 7.58 62.69 14.01
C GLY A 360 6.72 63.91 13.70
N GLY A 361 5.45 63.89 14.12
CA GLY A 361 4.58 65.08 14.22
C GLY A 361 4.22 65.82 12.92
N THR A 362 4.53 65.26 11.76
CA THR A 362 4.41 65.93 10.45
C THR A 362 3.52 65.18 9.46
N LEU A 363 3.10 63.96 9.80
CA LEU A 363 2.07 63.21 9.08
C LEU A 363 0.74 63.95 9.15
N SER A 364 0.01 63.98 8.03
CA SER A 364 -1.38 64.39 8.05
C SER A 364 -2.19 63.50 8.99
N THR A 365 -2.89 64.13 9.93
CA THR A 365 -3.73 63.46 10.91
C THR A 365 -5.02 62.89 10.32
N THR A 366 -5.36 63.28 9.09
CA THR A 366 -6.62 62.93 8.43
C THR A 366 -6.45 62.28 7.07
N SER A 367 -5.20 62.03 6.64
CA SER A 367 -4.97 61.45 5.30
C SER A 367 -3.87 60.40 5.19
N SER A 368 -3.40 59.84 6.32
CA SER A 368 -2.43 58.73 6.31
C SER A 368 -3.02 57.50 7.01
N TYR A 369 -3.06 56.37 6.31
CA TYR A 369 -3.73 55.15 6.78
C TYR A 369 -2.99 53.89 6.30
N ALA A 370 -3.08 52.82 7.08
CA ALA A 370 -2.79 51.47 6.63
C ALA A 370 -4.07 50.62 6.64
N GLY A 371 -4.15 49.61 5.78
CA GLY A 371 -5.32 48.75 5.69
C GLY A 371 -4.98 47.40 5.08
N LEU A 372 -5.84 46.42 5.32
CA LEU A 372 -5.71 45.07 4.79
C LEU A 372 -6.65 44.90 3.61
N TYR A 373 -6.16 44.35 2.51
CA TYR A 373 -6.92 44.00 1.32
C TYR A 373 -6.74 42.53 0.99
N THR A 374 -7.81 41.93 0.49
CA THR A 374 -7.77 40.61 -0.16
C THR A 374 -7.00 40.67 -1.49
N ASP A 375 -6.63 39.51 -2.03
CA ASP A 375 -6.09 39.37 -3.39
C ASP A 375 -7.04 39.82 -4.51
N ALA A 376 -8.35 39.90 -4.21
CA ALA A 376 -9.38 40.50 -5.07
C ALA A 376 -9.49 42.03 -4.93
N GLY A 377 -8.62 42.66 -4.13
CA GLY A 377 -8.56 44.11 -4.00
C GLY A 377 -9.67 44.71 -3.12
N ALA A 378 -10.43 43.89 -2.38
CA ALA A 378 -11.43 44.36 -1.42
C ALA A 378 -10.79 44.64 -0.05
N ARG A 379 -11.05 45.82 0.53
CA ARG A 379 -10.55 46.22 1.85
C ARG A 379 -11.32 45.51 2.95
N VAL A 380 -10.59 44.79 3.80
CA VAL A 380 -11.14 43.98 4.90
C VAL A 380 -10.67 44.44 6.28
N GLY A 381 -9.72 45.37 6.33
CA GLY A 381 -9.26 46.00 7.57
C GLY A 381 -8.76 47.42 7.33
N LEU A 382 -8.88 48.26 8.35
CA LEU A 382 -8.39 49.65 8.35
C LEU A 382 -7.83 49.98 9.73
N THR A 383 -6.73 50.72 9.79
CA THR A 383 -6.15 51.23 11.04
C THR A 383 -6.76 52.59 11.40
N ALA A 384 -6.52 53.06 12.62
CA ALA A 384 -6.62 54.49 12.90
C ALA A 384 -5.60 55.30 12.05
N GLY A 385 -5.71 56.63 12.07
CA GLY A 385 -4.77 57.50 11.35
C GLY A 385 -3.32 57.28 11.79
N LEU A 386 -2.40 57.18 10.82
CA LEU A 386 -1.00 56.81 11.11
C LEU A 386 -0.24 57.87 11.89
N SER A 387 -0.70 59.12 11.94
CA SER A 387 -0.06 60.18 12.73
C SER A 387 -0.02 59.86 14.23
N THR A 388 -1.00 59.10 14.73
CA THR A 388 -1.05 58.68 16.14
C THR A 388 -0.38 57.33 16.37
N LEU A 389 -0.31 56.49 15.33
CA LEU A 389 0.30 55.15 15.39
C LEU A 389 1.81 55.18 15.11
N ILE A 390 2.30 56.20 14.41
CA ILE A 390 3.72 56.44 14.12
C ILE A 390 4.12 57.83 14.68
N PRO A 391 4.14 58.04 16.01
CA PRO A 391 4.21 59.39 16.57
C PRO A 391 5.59 60.05 16.41
N LYS A 392 6.68 59.26 16.44
CA LYS A 392 8.08 59.62 16.18
C LYS A 392 8.91 58.41 16.56
N THR A 393 9.71 57.86 15.66
CA THR A 393 10.44 56.62 15.94
C THR A 393 11.72 56.53 15.15
N GLU A 394 12.78 56.05 15.78
CA GLU A 394 14.03 55.64 15.14
C GLU A 394 14.23 54.15 15.42
N GLY A 395 14.60 53.39 14.39
CA GLY A 395 14.93 51.97 14.49
C GLY A 395 13.90 51.09 15.19
N THR A 396 12.60 51.27 14.95
CA THR A 396 11.56 50.54 15.70
C THR A 396 10.57 49.79 14.83
N THR A 397 10.05 48.69 15.37
CA THR A 397 8.88 47.99 14.84
C THR A 397 7.62 48.72 15.30
N VAL A 398 6.85 49.23 14.35
CA VAL A 398 5.58 49.91 14.62
C VAL A 398 4.42 48.96 14.36
N VAL A 399 3.57 48.82 15.37
CA VAL A 399 2.37 47.99 15.33
C VAL A 399 1.16 48.91 15.16
N CYS A 400 0.47 48.78 14.03
CA CYS A 400 -0.72 49.55 13.70
C CYS A 400 -1.96 48.66 13.82
N PRO A 401 -2.74 48.75 14.91
CA PRO A 401 -3.91 47.90 15.09
C PRO A 401 -5.00 48.18 14.06
N LEU A 402 -5.63 47.12 13.57
CA LEU A 402 -6.89 47.23 12.84
C LEU A 402 -7.99 47.66 13.82
N SER A 403 -8.91 48.53 13.37
CA SER A 403 -10.05 48.95 14.19
C SER A 403 -10.95 47.77 14.57
N VAL A 404 -10.98 46.72 13.73
CA VAL A 404 -11.67 45.45 13.98
C VAL A 404 -10.74 44.32 13.54
N PRO A 405 -10.46 43.31 14.39
CA PRO A 405 -9.71 42.12 13.98
C PRO A 405 -10.40 41.39 12.81
N TYR A 406 -9.62 40.88 11.86
CA TYR A 406 -10.13 40.21 10.67
C TYR A 406 -9.77 38.72 10.67
N ALA A 407 -10.76 37.84 10.51
CA ALA A 407 -10.56 36.41 10.37
C ALA A 407 -10.13 36.08 8.93
N ALA A 408 -8.82 36.09 8.67
CA ALA A 408 -8.26 35.82 7.36
C ALA A 408 -8.21 34.32 7.07
N LYS A 409 -8.55 33.94 5.83
CA LYS A 409 -8.25 32.61 5.28
C LYS A 409 -6.80 32.56 4.82
N ALA A 410 -6.24 31.36 4.66
CA ALA A 410 -4.97 31.19 3.94
C ALA A 410 -5.09 31.77 2.51
N GLY A 411 -4.03 32.41 2.02
CA GLY A 411 -4.01 33.12 0.75
C GLY A 411 -3.09 34.34 0.76
N ASN A 412 -3.13 35.12 -0.33
CA ASN A 412 -2.36 36.35 -0.45
C ASN A 412 -3.22 37.56 -0.07
N TYR A 413 -2.61 38.52 0.62
CA TYR A 413 -3.23 39.78 0.99
C TYR A 413 -2.30 40.93 0.63
N TRP A 414 -2.86 42.13 0.50
CA TRP A 414 -2.06 43.36 0.49
C TRP A 414 -2.28 44.14 1.78
N ILE A 415 -1.18 44.60 2.37
CA ILE A 415 -1.21 45.77 3.22
C ILE A 415 -1.17 46.99 2.28
N GLY A 416 -2.26 47.76 2.27
CA GLY A 416 -2.33 49.04 1.60
C GLY A 416 -1.84 50.15 2.53
N LEU A 417 -0.99 51.04 2.01
CA LEU A 417 -0.37 52.11 2.76
C LEU A 417 -0.48 53.43 1.98
N VAL A 418 -1.13 54.43 2.58
CA VAL A 418 -1.13 55.81 2.08
C VAL A 418 -0.52 56.70 3.14
N VAL A 419 0.47 57.49 2.73
CA VAL A 419 1.22 58.39 3.62
C VAL A 419 1.21 59.77 2.99
N ASN A 420 0.63 60.72 3.70
CA ASN A 420 0.47 62.09 3.24
C ASN A 420 1.09 63.07 4.23
N GLY A 421 2.08 63.81 3.74
CA GLY A 421 2.86 64.77 4.52
C GLY A 421 3.82 64.11 5.51
N PRO A 422 4.96 64.73 5.82
CA PRO A 422 5.63 65.81 5.08
C PRO A 422 6.40 65.25 3.86
N SER A 423 7.31 66.06 3.27
CA SER A 423 8.10 65.71 2.07
C SER A 423 8.53 64.23 2.01
N PRO A 424 8.21 63.52 0.91
CA PRO A 424 8.39 62.09 0.77
C PRO A 424 9.84 61.69 0.50
N ASN A 425 10.82 62.57 0.74
CA ASN A 425 12.23 62.28 0.44
C ASN A 425 13.12 62.29 1.70
N THR A 426 12.73 63.02 2.75
CA THR A 426 13.59 63.20 3.94
C THR A 426 12.82 63.37 5.24
N ASN A 427 11.54 63.72 5.19
CA ASN A 427 10.83 64.18 6.38
C ASN A 427 9.68 63.25 6.79
N GLY A 428 9.20 62.36 5.91
CA GLY A 428 8.15 61.40 6.23
C GLY A 428 8.63 60.17 7.00
N PRO A 429 7.71 59.27 7.42
CA PRO A 429 8.12 57.99 7.97
C PRO A 429 8.94 57.23 6.92
N ALA A 430 10.18 56.92 7.28
CA ALA A 430 11.02 56.02 6.52
C ALA A 430 10.55 54.58 6.79
N PHE A 431 10.51 53.73 5.78
CA PHE A 431 10.18 52.32 5.93
C PHE A 431 11.36 51.46 5.51
N SER A 432 11.60 50.38 6.26
CA SER A 432 12.57 49.35 5.85
C SER A 432 12.16 48.74 4.52
N ARG A 433 13.13 48.43 3.66
CA ARG A 433 12.86 47.89 2.31
C ARG A 433 13.97 46.93 1.86
N GLY A 434 13.62 46.03 0.94
CA GLY A 434 14.60 45.14 0.30
C GLY A 434 15.58 45.86 -0.64
N ALA A 435 16.82 45.37 -0.71
CA ALA A 435 17.84 45.78 -1.68
C ALA A 435 17.66 45.10 -3.04
N HIS A 436 18.18 45.73 -4.10
CA HIS A 436 18.20 45.19 -5.46
C HIS A 436 19.17 45.98 -6.34
N VAL A 437 19.48 45.43 -7.53
CA VAL A 437 20.22 46.11 -8.60
C VAL A 437 19.26 46.72 -9.62
N GLY A 438 19.55 47.94 -10.10
CA GLY A 438 18.76 48.67 -11.10
C GLY A 438 17.59 49.51 -10.54
N GLU A 439 16.89 50.28 -11.39
CA GLU A 439 15.77 51.17 -11.00
C GLU A 439 14.43 50.43 -10.74
N ALA A 440 14.40 49.11 -10.89
CA ALA A 440 13.23 48.27 -10.65
C ALA A 440 13.64 46.97 -9.89
N PRO A 441 13.27 46.80 -8.61
CA PRO A 441 13.63 45.65 -7.80
C PRO A 441 13.06 44.35 -8.30
N GLY A 442 13.76 43.27 -7.95
CA GLY A 442 13.23 41.91 -7.94
C GLY A 442 11.94 41.74 -7.10
N GLY A 443 11.48 42.76 -6.37
CA GLY A 443 10.14 42.82 -5.80
C GLY A 443 9.01 42.67 -6.84
N SER A 444 9.30 43.00 -8.10
CA SER A 444 8.41 42.73 -9.24
C SER A 444 8.65 41.38 -9.93
N ALA A 445 9.69 40.62 -9.56
CA ALA A 445 9.99 39.32 -10.16
C ALA A 445 8.87 38.31 -9.84
N ARG A 446 8.10 37.97 -10.87
CA ARG A 446 6.97 37.06 -10.85
C ARG A 446 6.65 36.60 -12.28
N MET A 447 5.92 35.49 -12.42
CA MET A 447 5.37 35.09 -13.72
C MET A 447 4.27 36.05 -14.19
N PRO A 448 4.06 36.23 -15.51
CA PRO A 448 2.94 36.97 -16.04
C PRO A 448 1.59 36.49 -15.45
N GLY A 449 0.74 37.44 -15.04
CA GLY A 449 -0.56 37.14 -14.42
C GLY A 449 -0.52 36.72 -12.94
N ALA A 450 0.65 36.48 -12.37
CA ALA A 450 0.78 36.16 -10.95
C ALA A 450 0.59 37.40 -10.06
N PHE A 451 0.27 37.14 -8.78
CA PHE A 451 0.06 38.15 -7.75
C PHE A 451 1.22 39.16 -7.63
N ILE A 452 0.87 40.45 -7.58
CA ILE A 452 1.85 41.55 -7.52
C ILE A 452 2.28 41.75 -6.06
N ARG A 453 3.43 41.21 -5.66
CA ARG A 453 3.92 41.32 -4.28
C ARG A 453 4.24 42.74 -3.86
N HIS A 454 4.82 43.55 -4.73
CA HIS A 454 5.13 44.94 -4.44
C HIS A 454 4.61 45.82 -5.56
N GLY A 455 3.71 46.71 -5.21
CA GLY A 455 3.01 47.54 -6.19
C GLY A 455 2.45 48.81 -5.60
N ARG A 456 1.71 49.52 -6.43
CA ARG A 456 0.92 50.68 -6.06
C ARG A 456 -0.34 50.71 -6.91
N LEU A 457 -1.34 51.47 -6.48
CA LEU A 457 -2.46 51.79 -7.37
C LEU A 457 -2.02 52.80 -8.42
N SER A 458 -2.54 52.66 -9.64
CA SER A 458 -2.33 53.61 -10.73
C SER A 458 -2.94 54.98 -10.48
N THR A 459 -3.99 55.04 -9.64
CA THR A 459 -4.63 56.28 -9.24
C THR A 459 -3.76 57.03 -8.23
N THR A 460 -3.68 58.35 -8.37
CA THR A 460 -2.91 59.25 -7.49
C THR A 460 -3.82 60.28 -6.81
N GLY A 461 -3.29 61.05 -5.85
CA GLY A 461 -4.04 62.05 -5.08
C GLY A 461 -4.89 61.49 -3.94
N GLN A 462 -4.66 60.25 -3.51
CA GLN A 462 -5.46 59.61 -2.47
C GLN A 462 -5.19 60.25 -1.11
N THR A 463 -6.26 60.65 -0.43
CA THR A 463 -6.25 61.05 0.98
C THR A 463 -6.77 59.95 1.90
N SER A 464 -7.21 58.84 1.34
CA SER A 464 -7.72 57.69 2.08
C SER A 464 -7.46 56.40 1.30
N LEU A 465 -7.57 55.27 2.01
CA LEU A 465 -7.54 53.96 1.38
C LEU A 465 -8.90 53.69 0.69
N PRO A 466 -8.94 53.24 -0.57
CA PRO A 466 -10.20 52.86 -1.22
C PRO A 466 -10.87 51.67 -0.52
N THR A 467 -12.18 51.53 -0.62
CA THR A 467 -12.89 50.34 -0.11
C THR A 467 -12.62 49.10 -0.96
N SER A 468 -12.34 49.31 -2.26
CA SER A 468 -11.93 48.26 -3.19
C SER A 468 -11.24 48.86 -4.42
N PHE A 469 -10.49 48.04 -5.16
CA PHE A 469 -9.93 48.41 -6.46
C PHE A 469 -9.91 47.23 -7.44
N PRO A 470 -10.01 47.47 -8.76
CA PRO A 470 -9.76 46.44 -9.77
C PRO A 470 -8.28 46.01 -9.77
N ILE A 471 -8.02 44.72 -9.94
CA ILE A 471 -6.64 44.18 -9.96
C ILE A 471 -5.80 44.75 -11.11
N GLY A 472 -6.43 45.08 -12.24
CA GLY A 472 -5.78 45.76 -13.37
C GLY A 472 -5.21 47.14 -13.03
N ASN A 473 -5.63 47.75 -11.92
CA ASN A 473 -5.11 49.04 -11.47
C ASN A 473 -3.86 48.89 -10.58
N VAL A 474 -3.46 47.67 -10.24
CA VAL A 474 -2.24 47.42 -9.49
C VAL A 474 -1.05 47.46 -10.43
N VAL A 475 -0.23 48.48 -10.28
CA VAL A 475 1.02 48.65 -11.03
C VAL A 475 2.15 48.12 -10.17
N ALA A 476 2.96 47.21 -10.73
CA ALA A 476 4.15 46.71 -10.05
C ALA A 476 5.14 47.86 -9.80
N ASP A 477 5.73 47.90 -8.62
CA ASP A 477 6.48 49.07 -8.16
C ASP A 477 7.75 48.65 -7.39
N SER A 478 8.68 49.60 -7.28
CA SER A 478 9.99 49.38 -6.71
C SER A 478 10.07 49.51 -5.19
N ASN A 479 8.94 49.73 -4.53
CA ASN A 479 8.89 50.14 -3.14
C ASN A 479 9.38 49.09 -2.13
N ALA A 480 9.29 47.79 -2.44
CA ALA A 480 9.81 46.65 -1.67
C ALA A 480 9.77 46.80 -0.13
N ILE A 481 8.71 47.46 0.38
CA ILE A 481 8.58 47.82 1.80
C ILE A 481 8.42 46.54 2.61
N TRP A 482 9.15 46.44 3.71
CA TRP A 482 8.94 45.38 4.69
C TRP A 482 7.68 45.67 5.50
N ALA A 483 6.79 44.70 5.57
CA ALA A 483 5.62 44.73 6.44
C ALA A 483 5.25 43.32 6.87
N ALA A 484 4.47 43.22 7.95
CA ALA A 484 3.98 41.97 8.51
C ALA A 484 2.56 42.09 9.06
N LEU A 485 1.93 40.93 9.29
CA LEU A 485 0.63 40.78 9.95
C LEU A 485 0.85 40.10 11.30
N SER A 486 0.12 40.48 12.35
CA SER A 486 0.10 39.76 13.63
C SER A 486 -1.29 39.64 14.24
#